data_AF-A0A6A7KGB4-F1
#
_entry.id   AF-A0A6A7KGB4-F1
#
_cell.length_a   1.000
_cell.length_b   1.000
_cell.length_c   1.000
_cell.angle_alpha   90.00
_cell.angle_beta   90.00
_cell.angle_gamma   90.00
#
_symmetry.space_group_name_H-M   'P 1'
#
loop_
_entity.id
_entity.type
_entity.pdbx_description
1 polymer ?
#
loop_
_entity_poly.entity_id
_entity_poly.type
_entity_poly.pdbx_seq_one_letter_code
_entity_poly.pdbx_strand_id
1 'polypeptide(L)' 'GPRNSVERWFRTLKERTKRFWNNFRSEDWRRVHRFVFLFAFWYNFVRIHSSFGGPPGDFAEWLQEVMPQLS' A
#
# COMPACT_ATOMS: atom_id res chain seq x y z
N GLY A 1 19.12 -7.79 3.43
CA GLY A 1 18.58 -7.80 4.80
C GLY A 1 17.14 -7.30 4.81
N PRO A 2 16.27 -7.87 5.66
CA PRO A 2 14.82 -7.61 5.71
C PRO A 2 14.42 -6.13 5.90
N ARG A 3 15.27 -5.30 6.53
CA ARG A 3 15.08 -3.83 6.59
C ARG A 3 14.91 -3.16 5.21
N ASN A 4 15.49 -3.75 4.17
CA ASN A 4 15.50 -3.20 2.82
C ASN A 4 14.16 -3.38 2.09
N SER A 5 13.25 -4.28 2.51
CA SER A 5 11.94 -4.43 1.86
C SER A 5 10.96 -3.36 2.32
N VAL A 6 10.87 -3.13 3.63
CA VAL A 6 10.03 -2.09 4.24
C VAL A 6 10.45 -0.70 3.73
N GLU A 7 11.75 -0.42 3.70
CA GLU A 7 12.27 0.86 3.21
C GLU A 7 11.99 1.07 1.71
N ARG A 8 12.16 0.03 0.88
CA ARG A 8 11.78 0.08 -0.55
C ARG A 8 10.28 0.30 -0.75
N TRP A 9 9.44 -0.30 0.09
CA TRP A 9 8.01 -0.05 0.09
C TRP A 9 7.69 1.41 0.40
N PHE A 10 8.23 1.95 1.50
CA PHE A 10 8.01 3.35 1.89
C PHE A 10 8.53 4.33 0.85
N ARG A 11 9.68 4.05 0.21
CA ARG A 11 10.20 4.87 -0.89
C ARG A 11 9.25 4.88 -2.08
N THR A 12 8.76 3.71 -2.48
CA THR A 12 7.81 3.59 -3.60
C THR A 12 6.49 4.28 -3.28
N LEU A 13 5.99 4.13 -2.06
CA LEU A 13 4.79 4.82 -1.58
C LEU A 13 5.00 6.35 -1.66
N LYS A 14 6.09 6.88 -1.10
CA LYS A 14 6.43 8.31 -1.12
C LYS A 14 6.52 8.87 -2.55
N GLU A 15 7.19 8.17 -3.46
CA GLU A 15 7.32 8.61 -4.85
C GLU A 15 5.96 8.66 -5.57
N ARG A 16 5.09 7.68 -5.32
CA ARG A 16 3.74 7.64 -5.90
C ARG A 16 2.81 8.66 -5.26
N THR A 17 2.95 8.91 -3.96
CA THR A 17 2.15 9.88 -3.21
C THR A 17 2.63 11.31 -3.34
N LYS A 18 3.86 11.55 -3.82
CA LYS A 18 4.39 12.89 -4.08
C LYS A 18 3.47 13.73 -4.98
N ARG A 19 2.74 13.10 -5.90
CA ARG A 19 1.78 13.78 -6.79
C ARG A 19 0.48 14.21 -6.09
N PHE A 20 0.19 13.68 -4.91
CA PHE A 20 -1.02 14.03 -4.17
C PHE A 20 -1.03 15.43 -3.63
N TRP A 21 0.14 15.95 -3.26
CA TRP A 21 0.24 17.34 -2.85
C TRP A 21 -0.27 18.30 -3.94
N ASN A 22 -0.11 17.92 -5.21
CA ASN A 22 -0.56 18.72 -6.35
C ASN A 22 -1.96 18.33 -6.87
N ASN A 23 -2.50 17.15 -6.52
CA ASN A 23 -3.72 16.61 -7.14
C ASN A 23 -4.88 16.32 -6.17
N PHE A 24 -4.62 16.17 -4.87
CA PHE A 24 -5.69 16.18 -3.88
C PHE A 24 -5.87 17.61 -3.41
N ARG A 25 -6.98 18.24 -3.79
CA ARG A 25 -7.46 19.44 -3.11
C ARG A 25 -7.57 19.09 -1.62
N SER A 26 -6.77 19.78 -0.81
CA SER A 26 -6.26 19.38 0.50
C SER A 26 -7.27 19.23 1.63
N GLU A 27 -8.57 19.32 1.36
CA GLU A 27 -9.60 19.37 2.39
C GLU A 27 -10.16 18.00 2.79
N ASP A 28 -9.94 16.96 1.97
CA ASP A 28 -10.52 15.63 2.21
C ASP A 28 -9.46 14.56 2.48
N TRP A 29 -9.01 14.49 3.73
CA TRP A 29 -8.05 13.48 4.22
C TRP A 29 -8.52 12.03 3.95
N ARG A 30 -9.84 11.80 3.83
CA ARG A 30 -10.39 10.47 3.54
C ARG A 30 -10.02 9.99 2.14
N ARG A 31 -9.74 10.90 1.19
CA ARG A 31 -9.24 10.54 -0.15
C ARG A 31 -7.80 10.06 -0.10
N VAL A 32 -6.97 10.73 0.70
CA VAL A 32 -5.58 10.29 0.96
C VAL A 32 -5.60 8.92 1.63
N HIS A 33 -6.43 8.75 2.66
CA HIS A 33 -6.58 7.47 3.37
C HIS A 33 -7.00 6.34 2.42
N ARG A 34 -8.05 6.54 1.63
CA ARG A 34 -8.52 5.56 0.63
C ARG A 34 -7.45 5.22 -0.41
N PHE A 35 -6.71 6.22 -0.90
CA PHE A 35 -5.63 5.96 -1.83
C PHE A 35 -4.55 5.10 -1.18
N VAL A 36 -4.08 5.47 0.01
CA VAL A 36 -2.99 4.74 0.69
C VAL A 36 -3.41 3.29 0.97
N PHE A 37 -4.66 3.09 1.39
CA PHE A 37 -5.23 1.76 1.58
C PHE A 37 -5.23 0.93 0.29
N LEU A 38 -5.81 1.47 -0.80
CA LEU A 38 -5.85 0.80 -2.10
C LEU A 38 -4.45 0.54 -2.67
N PHE A 39 -3.51 1.46 -2.45
CA PHE A 39 -2.14 1.30 -2.90
C PHE A 39 -1.40 0.21 -2.12
N ALA A 40 -1.56 0.19 -0.79
CA ALA A 40 -1.00 -0.87 0.06
C ALA A 40 -1.56 -2.24 -0.35
N PHE A 41 -2.87 -2.32 -0.59
CA PHE A 41 -3.52 -3.52 -1.10
C PHE A 41 -2.92 -3.97 -2.43
N TRP A 42 -2.89 -3.08 -3.43
CA TRP A 42 -2.36 -3.40 -4.74
C TRP A 42 -0.90 -3.83 -4.67
N TYR A 43 -0.06 -3.12 -3.91
CA TYR A 43 1.36 -3.42 -3.83
C TYR A 43 1.62 -4.78 -3.18
N ASN A 44 0.88 -5.13 -2.12
CA ASN A 44 1.15 -6.35 -1.36
C ASN A 44 0.47 -7.60 -1.93
N PHE A 45 -0.69 -7.47 -2.59
CA PHE A 45 -1.52 -8.62 -2.96
C PHE A 45 -1.80 -8.76 -4.45
N VAL A 46 -1.62 -7.70 -5.25
CA VAL A 46 -1.98 -7.71 -6.68
C VAL A 46 -0.75 -7.58 -7.58
N ARG A 47 0.20 -6.73 -7.20
CA ARG A 47 1.38 -6.45 -8.01
C ARG A 47 2.33 -7.64 -7.98
N ILE A 48 2.69 -8.14 -9.17
CA ILE A 48 3.78 -9.10 -9.32
C ILE A 48 5.10 -8.37 -9.15
N HIS A 49 5.92 -8.82 -8.20
CA HIS A 49 7.27 -8.29 -8.00
C HIS A 49 8.28 -9.22 -8.62
N SER A 50 9.15 -8.67 -9.47
CA SER A 50 10.21 -9.43 -10.14
C SER A 50 11.16 -10.13 -9.16
N SER A 51 11.33 -9.61 -7.93
CA SER A 51 12.14 -10.25 -6.89
C SER A 51 11.47 -11.43 -6.20
N PHE A 52 10.13 -11.53 -6.24
CA PHE A 52 9.36 -12.53 -5.51
C PHE A 52 8.64 -13.52 -6.45
N GLY A 53 8.54 -13.23 -7.75
CA GLY A 53 7.77 -14.03 -8.71
C GLY A 53 6.24 -13.91 -8.55
N GLY A 54 5.78 -13.12 -7.58
CA GLY A 54 4.37 -12.91 -7.23
C GLY A 54 4.19 -11.75 -6.25
N PRO A 55 2.96 -11.55 -5.73
CA PRO A 55 2.71 -10.62 -4.65
C PRO A 55 3.39 -11.08 -3.36
N PRO A 56 3.93 -10.17 -2.52
CA PRO A 56 4.67 -10.53 -1.32
C PRO A 56 3.79 -10.90 -0.12
N GLY A 57 2.52 -10.52 -0.11
CA GLY A 57 1.61 -10.75 1.00
C GLY A 57 0.73 -11.98 0.80
N ASP A 58 0.43 -12.69 1.89
CA ASP A 58 -0.62 -13.70 1.92
C ASP A 58 -1.99 -13.02 2.09
N PHE A 59 -2.81 -13.14 1.06
CA PHE A 59 -4.14 -12.51 1.03
C PHE A 59 -5.08 -13.09 2.09
N ALA A 60 -4.94 -14.38 2.43
CA ALA A 60 -5.79 -15.04 3.41
C ALA A 60 -5.48 -14.56 4.84
N GLU A 61 -4.20 -14.42 5.17
CA GLU A 61 -3.73 -13.87 6.45
C GLU A 61 -4.19 -12.42 6.63
N TRP A 62 -4.02 -11.59 5.60
CA TRP A 62 -4.40 -10.19 5.65
C TRP A 62 -5.91 -9.97 5.83
N LEU A 63 -6.75 -10.77 5.15
CA LEU A 63 -8.20 -10.68 5.32
C LEU A 63 -8.61 -11.01 6.77
N GLN A 64 -7.97 -11.99 7.41
CA GLN A 64 -8.27 -12.33 8.81
C GLN A 64 -7.92 -11.18 9.77
N GLU A 65 -6.83 -10.44 9.53
CA GLU A 65 -6.43 -9.30 10.38
C GLU A 65 -7.29 -8.04 10.17
N VAL A 66 -7.75 -7.78 8.94
CA VAL A 66 -8.42 -6.52 8.57
C VAL A 66 -9.94 -6.61 8.71
N MET A 67 -10.55 -7.76 8.43
CA MET A 67 -12.01 -7.94 8.52
C MET A 67 -12.62 -7.54 9.89
N PRO A 68 -11.99 -7.84 11.04
CA PRO A 68 -12.51 -7.44 12.35
C PRO A 68 -12.47 -5.92 12.62
N GLN A 69 -11.69 -5.16 11.84
CA GLN A 69 -11.51 -3.71 12.04
C GLN A 69 -12.42 -2.86 11.13
N LEU A 70 -13.17 -3.52 10.24
CA LEU A 70 -14.08 -2.89 9.29
C LEU A 70 -15.55 -3.03 9.69
N SER A 71 -15.86 -3.74 10.77
CA SER A 71 -17.16 -3.86 11.43
C SER A 71 -17.35 -2.78 12.49
#